data_AF-A0A7Z1MGJ2-F1
#
_entry.id   AF-A0A7Z1MGJ2-F1
#
_cell.length_a   1.000
_cell.length_b   1.000
_cell.length_c   1.000
_cell.angle_alpha   90.00
_cell.angle_beta   90.00
_cell.angle_gamma   90.00
#
_symmetry.space_group_name_H-M   'P 1'
#
loop_
_entity.id
_entity.type
_entity.pdbx_description
1 polymer ?
#
loop_
_entity_poly.entity_id
_entity_poly.type
_entity_poly.pdbx_seq_one_letter_code
_entity_poly.pdbx_strand_id
1 'polypeptide(L)'
;MEFRQKNTSSVANSSAMKYFTQNVSDPQAAKDVFNVILDRLGNCVDSYPYWHPILSIPAPLDLDGRCLSVLYRGIDHTRHFVRGFVTCPYGEDSANQLIEYANGLPGLNAFKLDSPLYSDHACPVVVEAINVELEGDGTIRGQDAIRWFLEEQTKLAKYAQVAETWWNMRTDILGKPHGSRSSTFVSPHTGGHMKKILEALNQSGVYGPIKESSLDMLSDKKRERISNTLINAAVQNYKPKDQAEVSEFCFELRGEECRARIRDTWQDGEELSVRVQIGDINDCALLVQGYFYPQKSIIQSLEPTGKRLIAEKFV
;
A
#
# COMPACT_ATOMS: atom_id res chain seq x y z
N MET A 1 5.05 -2.03 13.22
CA MET A 1 6.49 -2.38 13.25
C MET A 1 7.27 -1.29 12.54
N GLU A 2 8.35 -0.77 13.14
CA GLU A 2 9.18 0.27 12.52
C GLU A 2 9.87 -0.31 11.27
N PHE A 3 9.70 0.33 10.11
CA PHE A 3 10.36 -0.09 8.88
C PHE A 3 11.88 0.02 9.04
N ARG A 4 12.58 -1.11 8.88
CA ARG A 4 14.04 -1.19 8.91
C ARG A 4 14.50 -1.84 7.63
N GLN A 5 14.88 -1.01 6.67
CA GLN A 5 15.14 -1.39 5.28
C GLN A 5 15.96 -2.68 5.14
N LYS A 6 17.09 -2.81 5.86
CA LYS A 6 17.94 -4.01 5.80
C LYS A 6 17.21 -5.29 6.23
N ASN A 7 16.53 -5.25 7.38
CA ASN A 7 15.81 -6.42 7.90
C ASN A 7 14.62 -6.76 7.01
N THR A 8 13.85 -5.74 6.62
CA THR A 8 12.68 -5.92 5.76
C THR A 8 13.06 -6.48 4.40
N SER A 9 14.14 -5.98 3.78
CA SER A 9 14.64 -6.48 2.50
C SER A 9 15.16 -7.92 2.62
N SER A 10 15.89 -8.25 3.69
CA SER A 10 16.39 -9.61 3.92
C SER A 10 15.25 -10.63 4.04
N VAL A 11 14.17 -10.28 4.75
CA VAL A 11 12.97 -11.13 4.86
C VAL A 11 12.27 -11.28 3.50
N ALA A 12 12.10 -10.19 2.75
CA ALA A 12 11.49 -10.22 1.42
C ALA A 12 12.30 -11.07 0.44
N ASN A 13 13.63 -10.89 0.40
CA ASN A 13 14.54 -11.67 -0.45
C ASN A 13 14.49 -13.16 -0.10
N SER A 14 14.51 -13.50 1.20
CA SER A 14 14.44 -14.89 1.65
C SER A 14 13.11 -15.55 1.28
N SER A 15 12.01 -14.82 1.40
CA SER A 15 10.67 -15.28 1.01
C SER A 15 10.57 -15.52 -0.49
N ALA A 16 11.05 -14.57 -1.31
CA ALA A 16 11.06 -14.68 -2.76
C ALA A 16 11.97 -15.83 -3.24
N MET A 17 13.15 -15.98 -2.65
CA MET A 17 14.05 -17.10 -2.94
C MET A 17 13.34 -18.42 -2.68
N LYS A 18 12.77 -18.61 -1.48
CA LYS A 18 12.02 -19.82 -1.15
C LYS A 18 10.89 -20.07 -2.15
N TYR A 19 10.14 -19.03 -2.51
CA TYR A 19 9.05 -19.13 -3.48
C TYR A 19 9.50 -19.66 -4.83
N PHE A 20 10.63 -19.16 -5.35
CA PHE A 20 11.16 -19.58 -6.65
C PHE A 20 11.88 -20.93 -6.63
N THR A 21 12.44 -21.36 -5.51
CA THR A 21 13.33 -22.54 -5.52
C THR A 21 12.73 -23.80 -4.90
N GLN A 22 11.60 -23.74 -4.21
CA GLN A 22 11.10 -24.88 -3.43
C GLN A 22 10.46 -26.01 -4.26
N ASN A 23 10.04 -25.74 -5.50
CA ASN A 23 9.26 -26.66 -6.34
C ASN A 23 9.96 -27.02 -7.67
N VAL A 24 11.26 -26.72 -7.80
CA VAL A 24 12.08 -27.11 -8.96
C VAL A 24 12.89 -28.37 -8.64
N SER A 25 13.29 -29.11 -9.66
CA SER A 25 14.08 -30.34 -9.51
C SER A 25 15.50 -30.09 -8.99
N ASP A 26 16.09 -28.94 -9.33
CA ASP A 26 17.39 -28.49 -8.79
C ASP A 26 17.26 -27.16 -8.02
N PRO A 27 16.91 -27.22 -6.72
CA PRO A 27 16.81 -26.03 -5.88
C PRO A 27 18.13 -25.27 -5.71
N GLN A 28 19.28 -25.92 -5.88
CA GLN A 28 20.56 -25.24 -5.68
C GLN A 28 20.90 -24.39 -6.90
N ALA A 29 20.77 -24.94 -8.11
CA ALA A 29 20.93 -24.17 -9.34
C ALA A 29 19.95 -22.97 -9.39
N ALA A 30 18.69 -23.17 -8.98
CA ALA A 30 17.71 -22.08 -8.92
C ALA A 30 18.07 -20.99 -7.89
N LYS A 31 18.72 -21.33 -6.77
CA LYS A 31 19.23 -20.34 -5.80
C LYS A 31 20.37 -19.52 -6.39
N ASP A 32 21.27 -20.17 -7.12
CA ASP A 32 22.41 -19.49 -7.76
C ASP A 32 21.90 -18.48 -8.80
N VAL A 33 20.90 -18.87 -9.61
CA VAL A 33 20.21 -17.99 -10.55
C VAL A 33 19.47 -16.86 -9.83
N PHE A 34 18.77 -17.16 -8.73
CA PHE A 34 18.11 -16.14 -7.92
C PHE A 34 19.09 -15.10 -7.38
N ASN A 35 20.29 -15.50 -6.93
CA ASN A 35 21.29 -14.56 -6.44
C ASN A 35 21.80 -13.63 -7.56
N VAL A 36 21.99 -14.15 -8.77
CA VAL A 36 22.32 -13.31 -9.95
C VAL A 36 21.21 -12.30 -10.25
N ILE A 37 19.95 -12.73 -10.15
CA ILE A 37 18.79 -11.83 -10.32
C ILE A 37 18.76 -10.78 -9.21
N LEU A 38 19.02 -11.15 -7.96
CA LEU A 38 19.01 -10.25 -6.82
C LEU A 38 20.10 -9.18 -6.96
N ASP A 39 21.30 -9.58 -7.37
CA ASP A 39 22.41 -8.65 -7.65
C ASP A 39 22.07 -7.71 -8.81
N ARG A 40 21.34 -8.21 -9.82
CA ARG A 40 20.91 -7.42 -10.97
C ARG A 40 19.77 -6.46 -10.64
N LEU A 41 18.68 -6.94 -10.04
CA LEU A 41 17.43 -6.18 -9.87
C LEU A 41 17.33 -5.46 -8.52
N GLY A 42 18.23 -5.72 -7.58
CA GLY A 42 18.16 -5.20 -6.22
C GLY A 42 17.16 -5.97 -5.36
N ASN A 43 16.81 -5.42 -4.19
CA ASN A 43 15.98 -6.12 -3.21
C ASN A 43 14.55 -6.40 -3.70
N CYS A 44 13.95 -7.48 -3.18
CA CYS A 44 12.55 -7.80 -3.38
C CYS A 44 11.64 -6.76 -2.70
N VAL A 45 10.49 -6.52 -3.33
CA VAL A 45 9.47 -5.55 -2.92
C VAL A 45 8.07 -6.14 -3.07
N ASP A 46 7.10 -5.60 -2.35
CA ASP A 46 5.71 -6.09 -2.40
C ASP A 46 4.93 -5.38 -3.51
N SER A 47 5.10 -4.06 -3.64
CA SER A 47 4.45 -3.25 -4.68
C SER A 47 5.28 -2.03 -5.07
N TYR A 48 5.22 -1.66 -6.34
CA TYR A 48 5.89 -0.46 -6.85
C TYR A 48 5.16 0.83 -6.42
N PRO A 49 5.88 1.95 -6.25
CA PRO A 49 5.26 3.26 -6.27
C PRO A 49 4.74 3.60 -7.66
N TYR A 50 3.68 4.40 -7.77
CA TYR A 50 3.03 4.68 -9.07
C TYR A 50 3.93 5.39 -10.09
N TRP A 51 5.01 6.06 -9.62
CA TRP A 51 5.99 6.75 -10.45
C TRP A 51 7.10 5.83 -10.96
N HIS A 52 7.18 4.61 -10.46
CA HIS A 52 8.22 3.68 -10.85
C HIS A 52 8.15 3.36 -12.35
N PRO A 53 9.28 3.30 -13.09
CA PRO A 53 9.30 3.04 -14.53
C PRO A 53 8.57 1.77 -14.97
N ILE A 54 8.56 0.72 -14.16
CA ILE A 54 7.79 -0.52 -14.42
C ILE A 54 6.29 -0.23 -14.54
N LEU A 55 5.76 0.77 -13.82
CA LEU A 55 4.36 1.15 -13.93
C LEU A 55 4.15 2.34 -14.88
N SER A 56 5.07 3.30 -14.92
CA SER A 56 4.87 4.57 -15.63
C SER A 56 5.24 4.53 -17.11
N ILE A 57 6.14 3.64 -17.55
CA ILE A 57 6.50 3.49 -18.98
C ILE A 57 5.33 2.89 -19.79
N PRO A 58 4.70 1.78 -19.37
CA PRO A 58 3.62 1.18 -20.15
C PRO A 58 2.29 1.93 -20.01
N ALA A 59 2.14 2.80 -18.99
CA ALA A 59 0.85 3.35 -18.61
C ALA A 59 0.26 4.34 -19.64
N PRO A 60 -0.95 4.08 -20.17
CA PRO A 60 -1.77 5.13 -20.74
C PRO A 60 -2.26 6.07 -19.62
N LEU A 61 -2.61 7.31 -19.97
CA LEU A 61 -2.91 8.42 -19.05
C LEU A 61 -4.09 8.21 -18.07
N ASP A 62 -4.80 7.08 -18.14
CA ASP A 62 -5.94 6.77 -17.28
C ASP A 62 -5.52 6.08 -15.98
N LEU A 63 -5.92 6.70 -14.88
CA LEU A 63 -5.46 6.45 -13.52
C LEU A 63 -5.69 5.03 -12.98
N ASP A 64 -6.69 4.32 -13.51
CA ASP A 64 -7.15 3.02 -13.03
C ASP A 64 -6.31 1.82 -13.54
N GLY A 65 -5.34 2.06 -14.44
CA GLY A 65 -4.62 0.99 -15.14
C GLY A 65 -3.30 0.52 -14.51
N ARG A 66 -2.84 1.10 -13.39
CA ARG A 66 -1.48 0.85 -12.85
C ARG A 66 -1.34 -0.44 -12.03
N CYS A 67 -2.07 -1.47 -12.42
CA CYS A 67 -1.88 -2.82 -11.91
C CYS A 67 -0.92 -3.58 -12.83
N LEU A 68 0.07 -4.27 -12.27
CA LEU A 68 1.08 -4.96 -13.07
C LEU A 68 0.48 -5.99 -14.03
N SER A 69 -0.56 -6.72 -13.61
CA SER A 69 -1.25 -7.71 -14.45
C SER A 69 -2.08 -7.12 -15.57
N VAL A 70 -2.44 -5.83 -15.46
CA VAL A 70 -3.12 -5.08 -16.53
C VAL A 70 -2.09 -4.58 -17.55
N LEU A 71 -0.94 -4.09 -17.07
CA LEU A 71 0.13 -3.51 -17.89
C LEU A 71 0.94 -4.58 -18.65
N TYR A 72 1.09 -5.77 -18.05
CA TYR A 72 1.88 -6.87 -18.60
C TYR A 72 1.02 -8.13 -18.67
N ARG A 73 0.50 -8.41 -19.87
CA ARG A 73 -0.32 -9.61 -20.10
C ARG A 73 0.54 -10.87 -20.03
N GLY A 74 -0.03 -11.94 -19.49
CA GLY A 74 0.62 -13.24 -19.42
C GLY A 74 1.64 -13.38 -18.29
N ILE A 75 1.75 -12.41 -17.37
CA ILE A 75 2.51 -12.60 -16.13
C ILE A 75 1.81 -13.64 -15.24
N ASP A 76 2.61 -14.45 -14.56
CA ASP A 76 2.18 -15.46 -13.61
C ASP A 76 3.30 -15.74 -12.60
N HIS A 77 2.95 -16.12 -11.38
CA HIS A 77 3.92 -16.42 -10.32
C HIS A 77 5.00 -15.33 -10.15
N THR A 78 4.55 -14.07 -10.17
CA THR A 78 5.44 -12.91 -10.23
C THR A 78 6.00 -12.50 -8.86
N ARG A 79 7.26 -12.06 -8.84
CA ARG A 79 7.88 -11.35 -7.71
C ARG A 79 8.51 -10.05 -8.19
N HIS A 80 8.35 -9.00 -7.40
CA HIS A 80 8.86 -7.68 -7.71
C HIS A 80 10.20 -7.44 -7.01
N PHE A 81 11.06 -6.67 -7.65
CA PHE A 81 12.36 -6.22 -7.19
C PHE A 81 12.48 -4.71 -7.46
N VAL A 82 13.45 -4.02 -6.85
CA VAL A 82 13.57 -2.56 -7.00
C VAL A 82 13.66 -2.14 -8.46
N ARG A 83 14.45 -2.82 -9.30
CA ARG A 83 14.67 -2.44 -10.71
C ARG A 83 13.78 -3.19 -11.70
N GLY A 84 12.88 -4.06 -11.26
CA GLY A 84 12.17 -4.93 -12.19
C GLY A 84 11.49 -6.12 -11.53
N PHE A 85 10.88 -6.99 -12.32
CA PHE A 85 10.19 -8.17 -11.79
C PHE A 85 10.63 -9.44 -12.51
N VAL A 86 10.42 -10.56 -11.83
CA VAL A 86 10.56 -11.90 -12.42
C VAL A 86 9.21 -12.56 -12.40
N THR A 87 8.83 -13.15 -13.54
CA THR A 87 7.58 -13.86 -13.72
C THR A 87 7.84 -15.24 -14.32
N CYS A 88 7.02 -16.22 -13.97
CA CYS A 88 7.20 -17.62 -14.37
C CYS A 88 5.92 -18.14 -15.05
N PRO A 89 5.55 -17.64 -16.25
CA PRO A 89 4.42 -18.15 -17.01
C PRO A 89 4.62 -19.60 -17.45
N TYR A 90 3.52 -20.31 -17.63
CA TYR A 90 3.49 -21.60 -18.32
C TYR A 90 3.28 -21.37 -19.81
N GLY A 91 4.30 -21.67 -20.62
CA GLY A 91 4.23 -21.61 -22.08
C GLY A 91 5.19 -20.58 -22.69
N GLU A 92 5.91 -21.03 -23.73
CA GLU A 92 6.87 -20.23 -24.48
C GLU A 92 6.22 -19.04 -25.18
N ASP A 93 5.00 -19.19 -25.71
CA ASP A 93 4.31 -18.10 -26.42
C ASP A 93 4.02 -16.91 -25.49
N SER A 94 3.53 -17.18 -24.28
CA SER A 94 3.27 -16.14 -23.26
C SER A 94 4.55 -15.43 -22.85
N ALA A 95 5.64 -16.18 -22.66
CA ALA A 95 6.95 -15.63 -22.32
C ALA A 95 7.51 -14.74 -23.46
N ASN A 96 7.44 -15.22 -24.71
CA ASN A 96 7.95 -14.49 -25.87
C ASN A 96 7.15 -13.22 -26.15
N GLN A 97 5.82 -13.27 -26.02
CA GLN A 97 4.96 -12.08 -26.16
C GLN A 97 5.28 -11.02 -25.11
N LEU A 98 5.51 -11.44 -23.86
CA LEU A 98 5.91 -10.52 -22.80
C LEU A 98 7.27 -9.86 -23.09
N ILE A 99 8.24 -10.65 -23.56
CA ILE A 99 9.57 -10.18 -23.93
C ILE A 99 9.49 -9.17 -25.07
N GLU A 100 8.76 -9.49 -26.15
CA GLU A 100 8.59 -8.61 -27.31
C GLU A 100 7.92 -7.29 -26.90
N TYR A 101 6.84 -7.36 -26.12
CA TYR A 101 6.14 -6.18 -25.63
C TYR A 101 7.05 -5.28 -24.78
N ALA A 102 7.73 -5.84 -23.78
CA ALA A 102 8.59 -5.07 -22.89
C ALA A 102 9.80 -4.48 -23.63
N ASN A 103 10.43 -5.22 -24.55
CA ASN A 103 11.55 -4.71 -25.35
C ASN A 103 11.12 -3.65 -26.38
N GLY A 104 9.85 -3.59 -26.75
CA GLY A 104 9.28 -2.52 -27.56
C GLY A 104 9.14 -1.18 -26.83
N LEU A 105 9.28 -1.15 -25.50
CA LEU A 105 9.10 0.03 -24.67
C LEU A 105 10.46 0.66 -24.27
N PRO A 106 10.75 1.91 -24.68
CA PRO A 106 12.00 2.56 -24.32
C PRO A 106 12.18 2.66 -22.80
N GLY A 107 13.32 2.19 -22.29
CA GLY A 107 13.64 2.18 -20.87
C GLY A 107 13.28 0.89 -20.14
N LEU A 108 12.74 -0.11 -20.84
CA LEU A 108 12.58 -1.47 -20.37
C LEU A 108 13.45 -2.45 -21.18
N ASN A 109 13.80 -3.56 -20.54
CA ASN A 109 14.46 -4.70 -21.18
C ASN A 109 13.88 -5.98 -20.58
N ALA A 110 13.67 -7.00 -21.40
CA ALA A 110 13.16 -8.29 -20.98
C ALA A 110 13.88 -9.44 -21.67
N PHE A 111 14.09 -10.51 -20.92
CA PHE A 111 14.76 -11.72 -21.41
C PHE A 111 14.32 -12.94 -20.62
N LYS A 112 14.36 -14.11 -21.28
CA LYS A 112 14.12 -15.41 -20.66
C LYS A 112 15.36 -15.89 -19.91
N LEU A 113 15.18 -16.60 -18.81
CA LEU A 113 16.26 -17.30 -18.12
C LEU A 113 16.41 -18.72 -18.66
N ASP A 114 17.65 -19.20 -18.72
CA ASP A 114 17.95 -20.57 -19.18
C ASP A 114 17.62 -21.64 -18.13
N SER A 115 17.49 -21.24 -16.86
CA SER A 115 17.17 -22.13 -15.76
C SER A 115 15.75 -21.91 -15.25
N PRO A 116 15.03 -22.99 -14.86
CA PRO A 116 13.70 -22.86 -14.32
C PRO A 116 13.72 -22.17 -12.95
N LEU A 117 12.66 -21.41 -12.70
CA LEU A 117 12.30 -20.85 -11.40
C LEU A 117 10.81 -21.17 -11.20
N TYR A 118 10.41 -21.30 -9.94
CA TYR A 118 9.07 -21.67 -9.48
C TYR A 118 8.63 -23.10 -9.85
N SER A 119 8.86 -23.57 -11.07
CA SER A 119 8.54 -24.92 -11.55
C SER A 119 9.45 -25.30 -12.72
N ASP A 120 9.76 -26.59 -12.89
CA ASP A 120 10.53 -27.10 -14.03
C ASP A 120 9.84 -26.91 -15.39
N HIS A 121 8.53 -26.60 -15.39
CA HIS A 121 7.74 -26.37 -16.59
C HIS A 121 7.42 -24.89 -16.85
N ALA A 122 7.90 -23.98 -16.00
CA ALA A 122 7.73 -22.56 -16.22
C ALA A 122 8.80 -22.02 -17.20
N CYS A 123 8.50 -20.89 -17.83
CA CYS A 123 9.42 -20.15 -18.69
C CYS A 123 9.76 -18.81 -18.01
N PRO A 124 10.76 -18.75 -17.10
CA PRO A 124 11.01 -17.56 -16.31
C PRO A 124 11.47 -16.39 -17.18
N VAL A 125 10.82 -15.24 -17.03
CA VAL A 125 11.15 -13.99 -17.72
C VAL A 125 11.51 -12.93 -16.69
N VAL A 126 12.63 -12.25 -16.94
CA VAL A 126 13.03 -11.05 -16.23
C VAL A 126 12.58 -9.85 -17.03
N VAL A 127 11.94 -8.88 -16.37
CA VAL A 127 11.66 -7.54 -16.93
C VAL A 127 12.35 -6.51 -16.05
N GLU A 128 13.24 -5.71 -16.65
CA GLU A 128 14.12 -4.76 -15.99
C GLU A 128 13.85 -3.33 -16.51
N ALA A 129 13.75 -2.36 -15.61
CA ALA A 129 13.81 -0.95 -15.92
C ALA A 129 15.28 -0.50 -15.98
N ILE A 130 15.82 -0.39 -17.19
CA ILE A 130 17.27 -0.24 -17.44
C ILE A 130 17.85 1.09 -16.93
N ASN A 131 17.01 2.13 -16.82
CA ASN A 131 17.42 3.46 -16.38
C ASN A 131 17.34 3.65 -14.85
N VAL A 132 16.99 2.60 -14.09
CA VAL A 132 16.96 2.68 -12.62
C VAL A 132 18.37 2.40 -12.10
N GLU A 133 19.01 3.44 -11.57
CA GLU A 133 20.28 3.36 -10.85
C GLU A 133 20.05 3.27 -9.34
N LEU A 134 20.84 2.44 -8.65
CA LEU A 134 20.76 2.27 -7.20
C LEU A 134 21.92 2.95 -6.49
N GLU A 135 21.63 3.56 -5.34
CA GLU A 135 22.59 4.07 -4.39
C GLU A 135 23.24 2.92 -3.59
N GLY A 136 24.31 3.22 -2.84
CA GLY A 136 25.00 2.23 -2.01
C GLY A 136 24.16 1.59 -0.90
N ASP A 137 23.00 2.17 -0.58
CA ASP A 137 22.02 1.60 0.36
C ASP A 137 20.94 0.74 -0.33
N GLY A 138 21.02 0.59 -1.66
CA GLY A 138 20.08 -0.18 -2.48
C GLY A 138 18.79 0.56 -2.82
N THR A 139 18.63 1.82 -2.46
CA THR A 139 17.51 2.68 -2.91
C THR A 139 17.79 3.25 -4.30
N ILE A 140 16.75 3.70 -4.99
CA ILE A 140 16.87 4.39 -6.27
C ILE A 140 17.55 5.74 -6.06
N ARG A 141 18.43 6.12 -7.00
CA ARG A 141 19.08 7.43 -7.05
C ARG A 141 18.07 8.55 -6.81
N GLY A 142 18.30 9.34 -5.76
CA GLY A 142 17.28 10.26 -5.24
C GLY A 142 16.80 11.29 -6.26
N GLN A 143 17.71 11.73 -7.15
CA GLN A 143 17.40 12.67 -8.22
C GLN A 143 16.37 12.09 -9.22
N ASP A 144 16.52 10.84 -9.64
CA ASP A 144 15.61 10.22 -10.60
C ASP A 144 14.26 9.94 -9.98
N ALA A 145 14.25 9.42 -8.74
CA ALA A 145 13.02 9.17 -8.00
C ALA A 145 12.19 10.47 -7.83
N ILE A 146 12.82 11.59 -7.45
CA ILE A 146 12.14 12.89 -7.34
C ILE A 146 11.64 13.37 -8.69
N ARG A 147 12.44 13.24 -9.75
CA ARG A 147 12.06 13.64 -11.10
C ARG A 147 10.84 12.87 -11.59
N TRP A 148 10.87 11.54 -11.54
CA TRP A 148 9.74 10.69 -11.97
C TRP A 148 8.49 10.94 -11.13
N PHE A 149 8.66 11.12 -9.82
CA PHE A 149 7.56 11.52 -8.93
C PHE A 149 6.93 12.84 -9.37
N LEU A 150 7.74 13.86 -9.68
CA LEU A 150 7.23 15.17 -10.13
C LEU A 150 6.54 15.10 -11.50
N GLU A 151 7.10 14.34 -12.44
CA GLU A 151 6.50 14.10 -13.75
C GLU A 151 5.10 13.49 -13.60
N GLU A 152 4.94 12.48 -12.74
CA GLU A 152 3.65 11.87 -12.46
C GLU A 152 2.69 12.79 -11.71
N GLN A 153 3.16 13.51 -10.69
CA GLN A 153 2.35 14.48 -9.97
C GLN A 153 1.73 15.52 -10.91
N THR A 154 2.48 15.95 -11.93
CA THR A 154 2.00 16.89 -12.96
C THR A 154 0.91 16.26 -13.83
N LYS A 155 1.05 14.99 -14.22
CA LYS A 155 0.00 14.27 -14.98
C LYS A 155 -1.29 14.13 -14.17
N LEU A 156 -1.16 13.79 -12.88
CA LEU A 156 -2.28 13.63 -11.95
C LEU A 156 -3.07 14.91 -11.76
N ALA A 157 -2.39 16.07 -11.78
CA ALA A 157 -3.02 17.37 -11.54
C ALA A 157 -4.14 17.67 -12.53
N LYS A 158 -4.04 17.15 -13.76
CA LYS A 158 -5.05 17.36 -14.80
C LYS A 158 -6.43 16.76 -14.45
N TYR A 159 -6.46 15.70 -13.65
CA TYR A 159 -7.67 14.92 -13.38
C TYR A 159 -8.08 14.91 -11.91
N ALA A 160 -7.26 15.48 -11.04
CA ALA A 160 -7.51 15.50 -9.61
C ALA A 160 -8.72 16.37 -9.26
N GLN A 161 -9.53 15.85 -8.34
CA GLN A 161 -10.66 16.58 -7.74
C GLN A 161 -10.39 16.94 -6.28
N VAL A 162 -9.38 16.31 -5.66
CA VAL A 162 -9.01 16.49 -4.26
C VAL A 162 -7.49 16.42 -4.09
N ALA A 163 -6.98 17.18 -3.13
CA ALA A 163 -5.60 17.15 -2.66
C ALA A 163 -5.46 16.14 -1.50
N GLU A 164 -5.12 14.89 -1.83
CA GLU A 164 -4.87 13.83 -0.84
C GLU A 164 -3.60 14.14 -0.03
N THR A 165 -3.64 13.95 1.30
CA THR A 165 -2.46 14.19 2.14
C THR A 165 -1.35 13.16 1.93
N TRP A 166 -0.13 13.48 2.39
CA TRP A 166 0.98 12.51 2.44
C TRP A 166 0.58 11.18 3.09
N TRP A 167 -0.20 11.23 4.18
CA TRP A 167 -0.56 10.01 4.92
C TRP A 167 -1.58 9.15 4.17
N ASN A 168 -2.42 9.76 3.34
CA ASN A 168 -3.31 9.04 2.44
C ASN A 168 -2.52 8.37 1.32
N MET A 169 -1.58 9.10 0.70
CA MET A 169 -0.88 8.65 -0.51
C MET A 169 0.44 7.92 -0.27
N ARG A 170 0.97 7.90 0.96
CA ARG A 170 2.35 7.43 1.22
C ARG A 170 2.63 6.04 0.65
N THR A 171 1.65 5.15 0.69
CA THR A 171 1.78 3.77 0.21
C THR A 171 1.99 3.77 -1.30
N ASP A 172 1.23 4.57 -2.02
CA ASP A 172 1.29 4.67 -3.48
C ASP A 172 2.53 5.45 -3.94
N ILE A 173 3.01 6.39 -3.12
CA ILE A 173 4.21 7.19 -3.40
C ILE A 173 5.48 6.42 -3.05
N LEU A 174 5.49 5.62 -1.98
CA LEU A 174 6.70 4.93 -1.51
C LEU A 174 6.79 3.48 -2.02
N GLY A 175 5.68 2.92 -2.50
CA GLY A 175 5.55 1.48 -2.73
C GLY A 175 5.55 0.72 -1.40
N LYS A 176 5.62 -0.62 -1.47
CA LYS A 176 5.75 -1.48 -0.29
C LYS A 176 6.96 -2.40 -0.43
N PRO A 177 7.67 -2.68 0.67
CA PRO A 177 7.41 -2.20 2.03
C PRO A 177 7.97 -0.79 2.29
N HIS A 178 7.35 -0.05 3.22
CA HIS A 178 7.75 1.33 3.52
C HIS A 178 7.60 1.70 5.00
N GLY A 179 8.30 2.76 5.40
CA GLY A 179 8.13 3.48 6.65
C GLY A 179 7.35 4.79 6.45
N SER A 180 7.54 5.75 7.35
CA SER A 180 6.82 7.03 7.27
C SER A 180 7.31 7.95 6.14
N ARG A 181 8.59 7.83 5.75
CA ARG A 181 9.27 8.70 4.78
C ARG A 181 10.34 7.98 3.95
N SER A 182 10.37 6.65 3.96
CA SER A 182 11.38 5.85 3.27
C SER A 182 10.79 4.50 2.87
N SER A 183 11.38 3.84 1.90
CA SER A 183 11.03 2.47 1.50
C SER A 183 12.26 1.77 0.96
N THR A 184 12.08 0.56 0.41
CA THR A 184 13.14 -0.10 -0.38
C THR A 184 13.50 0.69 -1.64
N PHE A 185 12.60 1.56 -2.13
CA PHE A 185 12.84 2.39 -3.31
C PHE A 185 13.50 3.73 -3.01
N VAL A 186 13.22 4.33 -1.85
CA VAL A 186 13.66 5.71 -1.55
C VAL A 186 14.20 5.85 -0.13
N SER A 187 15.33 6.56 -0.02
CA SER A 187 15.92 6.91 1.27
C SER A 187 15.03 7.87 2.07
N PRO A 188 15.21 7.98 3.41
CA PRO A 188 14.48 8.96 4.23
C PRO A 188 14.65 10.41 3.76
N HIS A 189 15.80 10.73 3.17
CA HIS A 189 16.09 12.05 2.63
C HIS A 189 15.24 12.32 1.38
N THR A 190 15.22 11.38 0.44
CA THR A 190 14.44 11.47 -0.81
C THR A 190 12.94 11.50 -0.52
N GLY A 191 12.43 10.59 0.31
CA GLY A 191 11.00 10.58 0.67
C GLY A 191 10.57 11.81 1.46
N GLY A 192 11.47 12.41 2.25
CA GLY A 192 11.25 13.72 2.87
C GLY A 192 11.05 14.85 1.85
N HIS A 193 11.77 14.83 0.73
CA HIS A 193 11.59 15.79 -0.36
C HIS A 193 10.32 15.54 -1.17
N MET A 194 10.00 14.28 -1.49
CA MET A 194 8.73 13.93 -2.14
C MET A 194 7.53 14.42 -1.33
N LYS A 195 7.57 14.24 0.00
CA LYS A 195 6.54 14.76 0.91
C LYS A 195 6.39 16.28 0.79
N LYS A 196 7.49 17.04 0.84
CA LYS A 196 7.45 18.51 0.73
C LYS A 196 6.89 18.97 -0.61
N ILE A 197 7.24 18.28 -1.69
CA ILE A 197 6.71 18.57 -3.04
C ILE A 197 5.20 18.36 -3.07
N LEU A 198 4.70 17.21 -2.59
CA LEU A 198 3.27 16.93 -2.49
C LEU A 198 2.54 18.00 -1.67
N GLU A 199 3.08 18.35 -0.50
CA GLU A 199 2.49 19.36 0.39
C GLU A 199 2.44 20.74 -0.28
N ALA A 200 3.48 21.13 -1.02
CA ALA A 200 3.49 22.38 -1.78
C ALA A 200 2.46 22.38 -2.91
N LEU A 201 2.34 21.28 -3.65
CA LEU A 201 1.32 21.14 -4.70
C LEU A 201 -0.10 21.18 -4.11
N ASN A 202 -0.35 20.47 -3.01
CA ASN A 202 -1.62 20.52 -2.29
C ASN A 202 -1.97 21.95 -1.85
N GLN A 203 -1.00 22.68 -1.28
CA GLN A 203 -1.19 24.06 -0.82
C GLN A 203 -1.41 25.06 -1.96
N SER A 204 -0.92 24.78 -3.15
CA SER A 204 -1.15 25.62 -4.33
C SER A 204 -2.60 25.57 -4.83
N GLY A 205 -3.38 24.58 -4.41
CA GLY A 205 -4.75 24.35 -4.87
C GLY A 205 -4.86 23.63 -6.21
N VAL A 206 -3.75 23.21 -6.82
CA VAL A 206 -3.73 22.56 -8.14
C VAL A 206 -4.55 21.27 -8.19
N TYR A 207 -4.66 20.56 -7.07
CA TYR A 207 -5.43 19.32 -6.95
C TYR A 207 -6.86 19.53 -6.42
N GLY A 208 -7.24 20.76 -6.08
CA GLY A 208 -8.52 21.06 -5.43
C GLY A 208 -8.48 20.99 -3.89
N PRO A 209 -9.62 20.80 -3.22
CA PRO A 209 -9.72 20.83 -1.75
C PRO A 209 -8.95 19.69 -1.08
N ILE A 210 -8.42 19.94 0.11
CA ILE A 210 -7.67 18.95 0.89
C ILE A 210 -8.61 17.84 1.36
N LYS A 211 -8.25 16.59 1.06
CA LYS A 211 -8.88 15.38 1.58
C LYS A 211 -7.91 14.68 2.53
N GLU A 212 -8.33 14.55 3.78
CA GLU A 212 -7.61 13.84 4.84
C GLU A 212 -8.47 12.69 5.35
N SER A 213 -7.95 11.48 5.30
CA SER A 213 -8.68 10.26 5.73
C SER A 213 -7.81 9.24 6.45
N SER A 214 -6.48 9.40 6.45
CA SER A 214 -5.56 8.55 7.19
C SER A 214 -5.16 9.19 8.52
N LEU A 215 -5.11 8.39 9.59
CA LEU A 215 -4.61 8.79 10.91
C LEU A 215 -3.21 8.24 11.21
N ASP A 216 -2.50 7.75 10.19
CA ASP A 216 -1.21 7.06 10.34
C ASP A 216 -0.07 7.94 10.87
N MET A 217 -0.28 9.25 10.93
CA MET A 217 0.64 10.18 11.58
C MET A 217 0.62 10.07 13.10
N LEU A 218 -0.46 9.54 13.67
CA LEU A 218 -0.59 9.26 15.10
C LEU A 218 0.12 7.94 15.43
N SER A 219 0.52 7.76 16.69
CA SER A 219 1.04 6.46 17.12
C SER A 219 -0.09 5.44 17.28
N ASP A 220 0.23 4.15 17.15
CA ASP A 220 -0.72 3.04 17.33
C ASP A 220 -1.49 3.19 18.66
N LYS A 221 -0.78 3.51 19.76
CA LYS A 221 -1.40 3.78 21.07
C LYS A 221 -2.41 4.93 21.07
N LYS A 222 -2.15 6.00 20.30
CA LYS A 222 -3.09 7.12 20.18
C LYS A 222 -4.32 6.70 19.37
N ARG A 223 -4.14 6.00 18.25
CA ARG A 223 -5.24 5.50 17.42
C ARG A 223 -6.12 4.51 18.20
N GLU A 224 -5.51 3.59 18.94
CA GLU A 224 -6.21 2.68 19.84
C GLU A 224 -7.01 3.43 20.91
N ARG A 225 -6.42 4.47 21.53
CA ARG A 225 -7.12 5.29 22.53
C ARG A 225 -8.32 6.05 21.95
N ILE A 226 -8.21 6.55 20.72
CA ILE A 226 -9.32 7.18 20.00
C ILE A 226 -10.44 6.16 19.80
N SER A 227 -10.11 4.98 19.25
CA SER A 227 -11.09 3.93 19.00
C SER A 227 -11.78 3.49 20.28
N ASN A 228 -11.02 3.23 21.35
CA ASN A 228 -11.56 2.79 22.64
C ASN A 228 -12.44 3.87 23.28
N THR A 229 -12.08 5.15 23.17
CA THR A 229 -12.87 6.25 23.73
C THR A 229 -14.25 6.34 23.05
N LEU A 230 -14.28 6.29 21.71
CA LEU A 230 -15.52 6.41 20.94
C LEU A 230 -16.40 5.15 21.07
N ILE A 231 -15.81 3.95 21.00
CA ILE A 231 -16.56 2.70 21.17
C ILE A 231 -17.15 2.61 22.57
N ASN A 232 -16.39 2.91 23.63
CA ASN A 232 -16.91 2.92 24.99
C ASN A 232 -18.06 3.90 25.17
N ALA A 233 -17.91 5.13 24.65
CA ALA A 233 -18.97 6.13 24.75
C ALA A 233 -20.24 5.70 24.01
N ALA A 234 -20.10 5.07 22.84
CA ALA A 234 -21.24 4.51 22.11
C ALA A 234 -21.94 3.41 22.92
N VAL A 235 -21.17 2.45 23.46
CA VAL A 235 -21.72 1.35 24.28
C VAL A 235 -22.40 1.87 25.56
N GLN A 236 -21.87 2.91 26.20
CA GLN A 236 -22.50 3.51 27.39
C GLN A 236 -23.83 4.21 27.07
N ASN A 237 -23.96 4.74 25.85
CA ASN A 237 -25.20 5.36 25.37
C ASN A 237 -26.14 4.35 24.69
N TYR A 238 -25.71 3.09 24.54
CA TYR A 238 -26.48 2.04 23.92
C TYR A 238 -27.66 1.65 24.81
N LYS A 239 -28.87 1.78 24.25
CA LYS A 239 -30.10 1.28 24.85
C LYS A 239 -30.70 0.28 23.87
N PRO A 240 -30.60 -1.03 24.11
CA PRO A 240 -31.20 -2.01 23.24
C PRO A 240 -32.71 -1.72 23.17
N LYS A 241 -33.23 -1.54 21.96
CA LYS A 241 -34.67 -1.50 21.74
C LYS A 241 -35.14 -2.94 21.56
N ASP A 242 -36.17 -3.32 22.31
CA ASP A 242 -36.82 -4.61 22.10
C ASP A 242 -37.17 -4.74 20.60
N GLN A 243 -36.67 -5.81 19.96
CA GLN A 243 -36.87 -6.19 18.55
C GLN A 243 -35.97 -5.53 17.48
N ALA A 244 -35.08 -4.58 17.79
CA ALA A 244 -34.21 -3.98 16.78
C ALA A 244 -32.89 -4.76 16.60
N GLU A 245 -32.70 -5.40 15.44
CA GLU A 245 -31.45 -6.08 15.09
C GLU A 245 -30.25 -5.11 15.02
N VAL A 246 -30.50 -3.85 14.69
CA VAL A 246 -29.52 -2.77 14.62
C VAL A 246 -30.07 -1.55 15.34
N SER A 247 -29.27 -0.96 16.24
CA SER A 247 -29.58 0.30 16.90
C SER A 247 -28.71 1.42 16.37
N GLU A 248 -29.34 2.44 15.79
CA GLU A 248 -28.70 3.68 15.35
C GLU A 248 -29.16 4.84 16.25
N PHE A 249 -28.21 5.65 16.71
CA PHE A 249 -28.47 6.80 17.58
C PHE A 249 -27.34 7.81 17.51
N CYS A 250 -27.63 9.03 17.96
CA CYS A 250 -26.63 10.09 18.08
C CYS A 250 -26.35 10.38 19.56
N PHE A 251 -25.10 10.71 19.87
CA PHE A 251 -24.69 11.21 21.18
C PHE A 251 -23.63 12.31 20.99
N GLU A 252 -23.50 13.19 21.98
CA GLU A 252 -22.45 14.21 21.99
C GLU A 252 -21.24 13.68 22.75
N LEU A 253 -20.04 13.93 22.21
CA LEU A 253 -18.79 13.70 22.92
C LEU A 253 -17.73 14.73 22.52
N ARG A 254 -17.22 15.48 23.50
CA ARG A 254 -16.12 16.46 23.35
C ARG A 254 -16.38 17.51 22.26
N GLY A 255 -17.62 17.98 22.18
CA GLY A 255 -18.09 19.01 21.26
C GLY A 255 -18.41 18.50 19.85
N GLU A 256 -18.45 17.19 19.65
CA GLU A 256 -18.81 16.57 18.37
C GLU A 256 -20.10 15.76 18.48
N GLU A 257 -20.92 15.81 17.44
CA GLU A 257 -22.06 14.90 17.29
C GLU A 257 -21.56 13.57 16.71
N CYS A 258 -21.66 12.51 17.50
CA CYS A 258 -21.27 11.16 17.16
C CYS A 258 -22.49 10.34 16.74
N ARG A 259 -22.49 9.83 15.50
CA ARG A 259 -23.50 8.89 14.99
C ARG A 259 -23.01 7.47 15.25
N ALA A 260 -23.65 6.77 16.18
CA ALA A 260 -23.36 5.38 16.47
C ALA A 260 -24.34 4.43 15.78
N ARG A 261 -23.81 3.30 15.36
CA ARG A 261 -24.55 2.12 14.92
C ARG A 261 -24.00 0.92 15.68
N ILE A 262 -24.87 0.25 16.42
CA ILE A 262 -24.54 -0.95 17.20
C ILE A 262 -25.42 -2.10 16.72
N ARG A 263 -24.81 -3.25 16.47
CA ARG A 263 -25.47 -4.49 16.11
C ARG A 263 -24.95 -5.60 17.02
N ASP A 264 -25.86 -6.38 17.58
CA ASP A 264 -25.49 -7.66 18.19
C ASP A 264 -25.18 -8.64 17.07
N THR A 265 -23.92 -9.07 16.96
CA THR A 265 -23.45 -9.88 15.82
C THR A 265 -24.18 -11.21 15.74
N TRP A 266 -24.47 -11.81 16.88
CA TRP A 266 -25.01 -13.18 16.99
C TRP A 266 -26.40 -13.24 17.64
N GLN A 267 -26.94 -12.08 18.07
CA GLN A 267 -28.22 -11.96 18.78
C GLN A 267 -28.22 -12.69 20.14
N ASP A 268 -27.05 -12.89 20.72
CA ASP A 268 -26.84 -13.56 22.01
C ASP A 268 -26.24 -12.64 23.08
N GLY A 269 -25.98 -11.38 22.74
CA GLY A 269 -25.37 -10.38 23.60
C GLY A 269 -23.88 -10.60 23.88
N GLU A 270 -23.21 -11.55 23.23
CA GLU A 270 -21.80 -11.85 23.46
C GLU A 270 -20.87 -10.90 22.72
N GLU A 271 -21.28 -10.44 21.54
CA GLU A 271 -20.48 -9.56 20.69
C GLU A 271 -21.34 -8.45 20.07
N LEU A 272 -20.94 -7.21 20.35
CA LEU A 272 -21.53 -6.03 19.74
C LEU A 272 -20.59 -5.47 18.68
N SER A 273 -21.01 -5.47 17.41
CA SER A 273 -20.37 -4.68 16.37
C SER A 273 -20.73 -3.21 16.56
N VAL A 274 -19.72 -2.35 16.71
CA VAL A 274 -19.86 -0.93 17.00
C VAL A 274 -19.21 -0.11 15.88
N ARG A 275 -19.97 0.83 15.33
CA ARG A 275 -19.48 1.86 14.40
C ARG A 275 -19.83 3.22 14.95
N VAL A 276 -18.85 4.13 14.98
CA VAL A 276 -19.04 5.53 15.35
C VAL A 276 -18.52 6.42 14.23
N GLN A 277 -19.35 7.33 13.75
CA GLN A 277 -19.04 8.27 12.68
C GLN A 277 -19.26 9.70 13.16
N ILE A 278 -18.33 10.58 12.83
CA ILE A 278 -18.44 12.04 12.98
C ILE A 278 -18.37 12.66 11.59
N GLY A 279 -19.26 13.61 11.30
CA GLY A 279 -19.43 14.20 9.98
C GLY A 279 -20.39 13.43 9.08
N ASP A 280 -20.57 13.95 7.87
CA ASP A 280 -21.53 13.39 6.91
C ASP A 280 -21.03 12.08 6.29
N ILE A 281 -21.94 11.27 5.75
CA ILE A 281 -21.63 10.01 5.07
C ILE A 281 -20.73 10.20 3.84
N ASN A 282 -20.84 11.37 3.19
CA ASN A 282 -20.07 11.73 1.99
C ASN A 282 -18.75 12.47 2.30
N ASP A 283 -18.60 13.03 3.50
CA ASP A 283 -17.36 13.66 4.00
C ASP A 283 -17.16 13.27 5.47
N CYS A 284 -16.80 12.01 5.66
CA CYS A 284 -16.60 11.42 6.98
C CYS A 284 -15.36 12.05 7.63
N ALA A 285 -15.58 12.82 8.70
CA ALA A 285 -14.53 13.51 9.41
C ALA A 285 -13.77 12.58 10.37
N LEU A 286 -14.43 11.57 10.93
CA LEU A 286 -13.82 10.49 11.71
C LEU A 286 -14.72 9.25 11.68
N LEU A 287 -14.12 8.09 11.43
CA LEU A 287 -14.75 6.78 11.48
C LEU A 287 -13.96 5.86 12.40
N VAL A 288 -14.67 5.32 13.39
CA VAL A 288 -14.19 4.26 14.28
C VAL A 288 -15.10 3.05 14.13
N GLN A 289 -14.51 1.87 14.06
CA GLN A 289 -15.22 0.60 13.98
C GLN A 289 -14.54 -0.44 14.85
N GLY A 290 -15.30 -1.40 15.35
CA GLY A 290 -14.77 -2.51 16.12
C GLY A 290 -15.86 -3.38 16.71
N TYR A 291 -15.44 -4.23 17.63
CA TYR A 291 -16.26 -5.17 18.38
C TYR A 291 -16.09 -4.91 19.87
N PHE A 292 -17.19 -4.97 20.60
CA PHE A 292 -17.21 -4.91 22.05
C PHE A 292 -17.78 -6.20 22.60
N TYR A 293 -17.07 -6.82 23.55
CA TYR A 293 -17.46 -8.07 24.19
C TYR A 293 -17.92 -7.78 25.62
N PRO A 294 -19.25 -7.70 25.90
CA PRO A 294 -19.76 -7.19 27.17
C PRO A 294 -19.28 -7.98 28.39
N GLN A 295 -19.31 -9.31 28.32
CA GLN A 295 -18.92 -10.20 29.42
C GLN A 295 -17.46 -9.99 29.84
N LYS A 296 -16.58 -9.69 28.88
CA LYS A 296 -15.14 -9.51 29.12
C LYS A 296 -14.76 -8.04 29.27
N SER A 297 -15.65 -7.12 28.93
CA SER A 297 -15.36 -5.69 28.79
C SER A 297 -14.13 -5.41 27.90
N ILE A 298 -14.02 -6.17 26.79
CA ILE A 298 -12.92 -6.07 25.83
C ILE A 298 -13.40 -5.34 24.58
N ILE A 299 -12.56 -4.45 24.06
CA ILE A 299 -12.72 -3.84 22.73
C ILE A 299 -11.68 -4.43 21.79
N GLN A 300 -12.14 -4.83 20.61
CA GLN A 300 -11.29 -5.12 19.46
C GLN A 300 -11.60 -4.11 18.37
N SER A 301 -10.75 -3.10 18.22
CA SER A 301 -10.96 -2.03 17.25
C SER A 301 -10.25 -2.28 15.94
N LEU A 302 -10.88 -1.82 14.86
CA LEU A 302 -10.22 -1.61 13.56
C LEU A 302 -9.48 -0.27 13.59
N GLU A 303 -8.55 -0.10 12.65
CA GLU A 303 -7.78 1.14 12.52
C GLU A 303 -8.72 2.31 12.17
N PRO A 304 -8.73 3.40 12.96
CA PRO A 304 -9.59 4.53 12.72
C PRO A 304 -9.12 5.36 11.52
N THR A 305 -10.07 5.97 10.81
CA THR A 305 -9.81 6.81 9.64
C THR A 305 -10.47 8.17 9.80
N GLY A 306 -9.87 9.24 9.26
CA GLY A 306 -10.45 10.57 9.28
C GLY A 306 -9.43 11.71 9.36
N LYS A 307 -9.93 12.88 9.74
CA LYS A 307 -9.19 14.14 9.88
C LYS A 307 -8.49 14.19 11.23
N ARG A 308 -7.18 14.47 11.25
CA ARG A 308 -6.39 14.48 12.48
C ARG A 308 -6.95 15.41 13.55
N LEU A 309 -7.37 16.61 13.16
CA LEU A 309 -7.88 17.63 14.10
C LEU A 309 -9.12 17.15 14.87
N ILE A 310 -9.97 16.34 14.24
CA ILE A 310 -11.15 15.75 14.89
C ILE A 310 -10.72 14.58 15.76
N ALA A 311 -9.88 13.69 15.23
CA ALA A 311 -9.39 12.51 15.95
C ALA A 311 -8.66 12.86 17.25
N GLU A 312 -7.80 13.88 17.24
CA GLU A 312 -7.03 14.31 18.42
C GLU A 312 -7.91 14.78 19.57
N LYS A 313 -9.17 15.16 19.32
CA LYS A 313 -10.13 15.48 20.37
C LYS A 313 -10.41 14.28 21.26
N PHE A 314 -10.21 13.04 20.82
CA PHE A 314 -10.57 11.79 21.53
C PHE A 314 -9.38 11.00 22.07
N VAL A 315 -8.18 11.58 22.00
CA VAL A 315 -6.97 11.02 22.60
C VAL A 315 -6.98 11.17 24.11
#